data_AF-A0A5K0YL03-F1
#
_entry.id   AF-A0A5K0YL03-F1
#
_cell.length_a   1.000
_cell.length_b   1.000
_cell.length_c   1.000
_cell.angle_alpha   90.00
_cell.angle_beta   90.00
_cell.angle_gamma   90.00
#
_symmetry.space_group_name_H-M   'P 1'
#
loop_
_entity.id
_entity.type
_entity.pdbx_description
1 polymer ?
#
loop_
_entity_poly.entity_id
_entity_poly.type
_entity_poly.pdbx_seq_one_letter_code
_entity_poly.pdbx_strand_id
1 'polypeptide(L)'
;SNAVQALTMELFPQVHVNQDGNIVRPAAADHPPFSVPESLSDPVSSVDVTIDSSSGLWARIYTPPNPSGKPLPFVVYVHGGGFCFLSPASVEYHQLATHLASDTSSVVFSLAYRLAPEHRLPTAYNDLLAAFQWLYSPNARRQLPASADLSRLFLIGDSAGGNIIHNALNIGAPAEVLESLRGVVLLQPYYGGEERTESENRWSNEHAYLTMPFSDVCWRLALPDTDPPSTRGHLFCSPPASGLPAVGLMLVAGGKDVLKDRCLRVAAELEKLGRGAVELH
;
A
#
# COMPACT_ATOMS: atom_id res chain seq x y z
N SER A 1 -34.51 -12.41 8.03
CA SER A 1 -34.49 -11.21 8.89
C SER A 1 -33.37 -11.21 9.94
N ASN A 2 -32.46 -12.19 10.01
CA ASN A 2 -31.37 -12.20 11.02
C ASN A 2 -29.95 -11.98 10.46
N ALA A 3 -29.79 -11.76 9.15
CA ALA A 3 -28.47 -11.57 8.51
C ALA A 3 -27.99 -10.11 8.50
N VAL A 4 -28.89 -9.16 8.76
CA VAL A 4 -28.62 -7.70 8.68
C VAL A 4 -28.12 -7.13 10.01
N GLN A 5 -28.17 -7.92 11.09
CA GLN A 5 -27.91 -7.45 12.46
C GLN A 5 -26.42 -7.49 12.88
N ALA A 6 -25.49 -7.94 12.01
CA ALA A 6 -24.13 -8.27 12.42
C ALA A 6 -23.00 -7.50 11.70
N LEU A 7 -23.29 -6.40 10.99
CA LEU A 7 -22.27 -5.65 10.25
C LEU A 7 -21.99 -4.25 10.84
N THR A 8 -22.07 -4.10 12.16
CA THR A 8 -21.22 -3.14 12.87
C THR A 8 -19.85 -3.79 13.07
N MET A 9 -19.07 -3.86 12.00
CA MET A 9 -17.66 -4.26 12.12
C MET A 9 -16.86 -3.08 12.68
N GLU A 10 -16.75 -3.02 14.01
CA GLU A 10 -15.84 -2.13 14.74
C GLU A 10 -14.36 -2.55 14.57
N LEU A 11 -13.92 -2.92 13.36
CA LEU A 11 -12.51 -3.27 13.13
C LEU A 11 -11.64 -2.04 12.83
N PHE A 12 -12.24 -0.93 12.40
CA PHE A 12 -11.58 0.37 12.30
C PHE A 12 -12.63 1.46 12.53
N PRO A 13 -12.51 2.34 13.57
CA PRO A 13 -13.49 3.39 13.87
C PRO A 13 -13.60 4.48 12.77
N GLN A 14 -12.93 4.28 11.64
CA GLN A 14 -12.78 5.24 10.57
C GLN A 14 -13.88 5.11 9.51
N VAL A 15 -14.53 3.96 9.33
CA VAL A 15 -15.57 3.79 8.30
C VAL A 15 -16.75 3.00 8.85
N HIS A 16 -17.93 3.61 8.81
CA HIS A 16 -19.20 2.99 9.13
C HIS A 16 -19.99 2.72 7.85
N VAL A 17 -20.51 1.50 7.70
CA VAL A 17 -21.46 1.19 6.62
C VAL A 17 -22.85 1.13 7.24
N ASN A 18 -23.71 2.07 6.86
CA ASN A 18 -25.10 2.14 7.30
C ASN A 18 -25.93 1.01 6.68
N GLN A 19 -27.11 0.75 7.23
CA GLN A 19 -28.01 -0.31 6.76
C GLN A 19 -28.42 -0.16 5.29
N ASP A 20 -28.46 1.07 4.78
CA ASP A 20 -28.79 1.38 3.39
C ASP A 20 -27.58 1.26 2.43
N GLY A 21 -26.43 0.79 2.93
CA GLY A 21 -25.18 0.69 2.19
C GLY A 21 -24.37 1.98 2.11
N ASN A 22 -24.91 3.09 2.64
CA ASN A 22 -24.20 4.38 2.73
C ASN A 22 -22.98 4.27 3.64
N ILE A 23 -21.86 4.83 3.18
CA ILE A 23 -20.60 4.81 3.90
C ILE A 23 -20.39 6.16 4.58
N VAL A 24 -20.12 6.13 5.87
CA VAL A 24 -19.84 7.31 6.69
C VAL A 24 -18.44 7.19 7.26
N ARG A 25 -17.56 8.09 6.84
CA ARG A 25 -16.27 8.33 7.48
C ARG A 25 -16.42 9.53 8.41
N PRO A 26 -16.23 9.39 9.74
CA PRO A 26 -16.24 10.53 10.63
C PRO A 26 -15.11 11.48 10.22
N ALA A 27 -15.36 12.79 10.09
CA ALA A 27 -14.35 13.76 9.64
C ALA A 27 -13.04 13.76 10.47
N ALA A 28 -13.09 13.28 11.72
CA ALA A 28 -11.90 13.07 12.55
C ALA A 28 -10.96 11.96 12.05
N ALA A 29 -11.42 11.12 11.12
CA ALA A 29 -10.67 10.03 10.50
C ALA A 29 -10.05 10.38 9.14
N ASP A 30 -10.52 11.44 8.47
CA ASP A 30 -9.97 11.90 7.17
C ASP A 30 -8.60 12.54 7.30
N HIS A 31 -8.39 13.22 8.42
CA HIS A 31 -7.14 13.85 8.78
C HIS A 31 -7.05 13.87 10.29
N PRO A 32 -6.82 12.72 10.96
CA PRO A 32 -6.36 12.83 12.32
C PRO A 32 -5.08 13.67 12.26
N PRO A 33 -4.96 14.76 13.03
CA PRO A 33 -3.66 15.31 13.35
C PRO A 33 -2.98 14.26 14.24
N PHE A 34 -2.58 13.12 13.66
CA PHE A 34 -1.49 12.35 14.21
C PHE A 34 -0.23 13.09 13.79
N SER A 35 -0.12 14.32 14.30
CA SER A 35 1.16 14.87 14.72
C SER A 35 1.82 13.72 15.45
N VAL A 36 2.97 13.26 14.94
CA VAL A 36 3.87 12.42 15.72
C VAL A 36 4.00 13.16 17.05
N PRO A 37 3.59 12.58 18.20
CA PRO A 37 3.74 13.26 19.47
C PRO A 37 5.19 13.72 19.58
N GLU A 38 5.44 15.00 19.92
CA GLU A 38 6.81 15.51 20.14
C GLU A 38 7.60 14.65 21.14
N SER A 39 6.92 13.80 21.91
CA SER A 39 7.47 12.85 22.87
C SER A 39 8.05 11.56 22.28
N LEU A 40 7.79 11.22 21.01
CA LEU A 40 8.54 10.17 20.34
C LEU A 40 9.90 10.75 19.97
N SER A 41 10.90 10.48 20.80
CA SER A 41 12.30 10.81 20.51
C SER A 41 12.84 9.86 19.44
N ASP A 42 12.22 9.92 18.25
CA ASP A 42 12.58 9.06 17.15
C ASP A 42 13.98 9.42 16.66
N PRO A 43 14.85 8.42 16.44
CA PRO A 43 16.17 8.67 15.89
C PRO A 43 16.10 9.16 14.44
N VAL A 44 14.94 9.04 13.79
CA VAL A 44 14.67 9.39 12.39
C VAL A 44 13.84 10.66 12.35
N SER A 45 14.25 11.65 11.56
CA SER A 45 13.43 12.86 11.36
C SER A 45 12.33 12.60 10.32
N SER A 46 11.16 13.21 10.50
CA SER A 46 10.08 13.11 9.52
C SER A 46 9.49 14.47 9.14
N VAL A 47 9.15 14.66 7.86
CA VAL A 47 8.50 15.88 7.35
C VAL A 47 7.44 15.55 6.31
N ASP A 48 6.32 16.25 6.34
CA ASP A 48 5.25 16.11 5.35
C ASP A 48 5.50 17.02 4.14
N VAL A 49 5.26 16.49 2.94
CA VAL A 49 5.43 17.20 1.67
C VAL A 49 4.17 17.09 0.82
N THR A 50 3.80 18.18 0.17
CA THR A 50 2.69 18.20 -0.80
C THR A 50 3.18 17.80 -2.18
N ILE A 51 2.58 16.74 -2.73
CA ILE A 51 2.84 16.23 -4.08
C ILE A 51 2.01 17.03 -5.09
N ASP A 52 0.71 17.14 -4.83
CA ASP A 52 -0.24 17.89 -5.66
C ASP A 52 -1.29 18.55 -4.77
N SER A 53 -1.27 19.89 -4.73
CA SER A 53 -2.19 20.68 -3.93
C SER A 53 -3.64 20.62 -4.42
N SER A 54 -3.87 20.33 -5.71
CA SER A 54 -5.23 20.30 -6.28
C SER A 54 -6.02 19.07 -5.85
N SER A 55 -5.34 17.94 -5.68
CA SER A 55 -5.91 16.69 -5.17
C SER A 55 -5.70 16.49 -3.67
N GLY A 56 -4.89 17.33 -3.03
CA GLY A 56 -4.47 17.15 -1.64
C GLY A 56 -3.48 15.99 -1.46
N LEU A 57 -2.87 15.48 -2.53
CA LEU A 57 -1.94 14.37 -2.48
C LEU A 57 -0.64 14.77 -1.77
N TRP A 58 -0.21 13.98 -0.80
CA TRP A 58 0.95 14.26 0.05
C TRP A 58 1.70 12.98 0.41
N ALA A 59 2.88 13.15 1.01
CA ALA A 59 3.67 12.06 1.58
C ALA A 59 4.44 12.52 2.81
N ARG A 60 4.84 11.56 3.66
CA ARG A 60 5.78 11.79 4.76
C ARG A 60 7.16 11.25 4.38
N ILE A 61 8.19 12.09 4.48
CA ILE A 61 9.59 11.72 4.25
C ILE A 61 10.22 11.45 5.60
N TYR A 62 10.85 10.28 5.73
CA TYR A 62 11.63 9.86 6.89
C TYR A 62 13.11 9.85 6.52
N THR A 63 13.94 10.54 7.30
CA THR A 63 15.38 10.66 7.07
C THR A 63 16.15 10.14 8.28
N PRO A 64 16.86 9.01 8.17
CA PRO A 64 17.63 8.46 9.27
C PRO A 64 18.93 9.25 9.49
N PRO A 65 19.59 9.09 10.64
CA PRO A 65 20.93 9.62 10.87
C PRO A 65 21.90 9.08 9.80
N ASN A 66 22.71 9.96 9.23
CA ASN A 66 23.69 9.59 8.20
C ASN A 66 25.12 9.96 8.63
N PRO A 67 25.70 9.27 9.63
CA PRO A 67 27.06 9.55 10.09
C PRO A 67 28.11 9.30 9.01
N SER A 68 27.80 8.45 8.02
CA SER A 68 28.72 8.14 6.92
C SER A 68 28.82 9.24 5.86
N GLY A 69 27.84 10.15 5.80
CA GLY A 69 27.71 11.18 4.76
C GLY A 69 27.49 10.64 3.35
N LYS A 70 27.35 9.32 3.16
CA LYS A 70 27.15 8.70 1.85
C LYS A 70 25.69 8.86 1.39
N PRO A 71 25.43 8.88 0.08
CA PRO A 71 24.06 8.82 -0.44
C PRO A 71 23.33 7.55 0.05
N LEU A 72 22.10 7.73 0.49
CA LEU A 72 21.24 6.69 1.06
C LEU A 72 20.25 6.19 0.02
N PRO A 73 19.94 4.88 -0.03
CA PRO A 73 18.84 4.35 -0.84
C PRO A 73 17.54 5.10 -0.62
N PHE A 74 16.71 5.14 -1.65
CA PHE A 74 15.38 5.73 -1.58
C PHE A 74 14.31 4.65 -1.60
N VAL A 75 13.43 4.67 -0.61
CA VAL A 75 12.30 3.75 -0.52
C VAL A 75 11.02 4.53 -0.71
N VAL A 76 10.19 4.15 -1.68
CA VAL A 76 8.79 4.56 -1.71
C VAL A 76 7.98 3.50 -0.99
N TYR A 77 7.38 3.89 0.14
CA TYR A 77 6.53 3.04 0.95
C TYR A 77 5.05 3.37 0.70
N VAL A 78 4.25 2.33 0.46
CA VAL A 78 2.80 2.44 0.25
C VAL A 78 2.10 1.58 1.29
N HIS A 79 1.32 2.20 2.16
CA HIS A 79 0.71 1.53 3.30
C HIS A 79 -0.47 0.62 2.89
N GLY A 80 -0.81 -0.33 3.76
CA GLY A 80 -2.01 -1.14 3.67
C GLY A 80 -3.27 -0.45 4.20
N GLY A 81 -4.33 -1.22 4.44
CA GLY A 81 -5.62 -0.71 4.92
C GLY A 81 -6.78 -0.88 3.92
N GLY A 82 -6.74 -1.93 3.09
CA GLY A 82 -7.86 -2.31 2.21
C GLY A 82 -8.31 -1.20 1.24
N PHE A 83 -7.41 -0.28 0.87
CA PHE A 83 -7.68 0.96 0.11
C PHE A 83 -8.58 1.99 0.80
N CYS A 84 -9.11 1.68 1.99
CA CYS A 84 -10.16 2.46 2.64
C CYS A 84 -9.69 3.07 3.97
N PHE A 85 -8.51 2.72 4.48
CA PHE A 85 -8.10 3.06 5.84
C PHE A 85 -6.65 3.51 5.90
N LEU A 86 -6.35 4.17 7.03
CA LEU A 86 -5.00 4.51 7.49
C LEU A 86 -4.28 5.55 6.60
N SER A 87 -3.11 5.99 7.06
CA SER A 87 -2.26 6.96 6.33
C SER A 87 -0.81 6.84 6.79
N PRO A 88 0.14 7.55 6.16
CA PRO A 88 1.50 7.70 6.69
C PRO A 88 1.58 8.29 8.11
N ALA A 89 0.51 8.93 8.59
CA ALA A 89 0.43 9.48 9.94
C ALA A 89 -0.17 8.51 10.96
N SER A 90 -0.75 7.38 10.53
CA SER A 90 -1.16 6.31 11.47
C SER A 90 0.04 5.83 12.27
N VAL A 91 -0.13 5.65 13.59
CA VAL A 91 0.97 5.31 14.52
C VAL A 91 1.74 4.07 14.07
N GLU A 92 1.03 3.03 13.65
CA GLU A 92 1.59 1.77 13.18
C GLU A 92 2.44 1.93 11.91
N TYR A 93 2.00 2.73 10.94
CA TYR A 93 2.76 2.98 9.71
C TYR A 93 3.88 3.99 9.92
N HIS A 94 3.70 4.93 10.84
CA HIS A 94 4.76 5.84 11.26
C HIS A 94 5.91 5.08 11.93
N GLN A 95 5.59 4.18 12.86
CA GLN A 95 6.57 3.31 13.49
C GLN A 95 7.24 2.38 12.48
N LEU A 96 6.48 1.77 11.58
CA LEU A 96 7.04 0.90 10.55
C LEU A 96 7.99 1.67 9.61
N ALA A 97 7.60 2.85 9.13
CA ALA A 97 8.44 3.67 8.27
C ALA A 97 9.70 4.19 9.00
N THR A 98 9.59 4.48 10.29
CA THR A 98 10.72 4.84 11.16
C THR A 98 11.72 3.70 11.28
N HIS A 99 11.26 2.48 11.61
CA HIS A 99 12.12 1.29 11.65
C HIS A 99 12.72 0.98 10.27
N LEU A 100 11.93 1.11 9.21
CA LEU A 100 12.40 0.88 7.85
C LEU A 100 13.55 1.84 7.50
N ALA A 101 13.39 3.13 7.82
CA ALA A 101 14.43 4.14 7.59
C ALA A 101 15.70 3.86 8.42
N SER A 102 15.56 3.56 9.72
CA SER A 102 16.70 3.30 10.61
C SER A 102 17.44 2.03 10.23
N ASP A 103 16.72 0.92 10.08
CA ASP A 103 17.30 -0.43 10.00
C ASP A 103 17.93 -0.68 8.62
N THR A 104 17.41 -0.03 7.58
CA THR A 104 17.95 -0.12 6.22
C THR A 104 18.86 1.05 5.85
N SER A 105 19.00 2.04 6.73
CA SER A 105 19.72 3.30 6.44
C SER A 105 19.28 3.91 5.10
N SER A 106 17.96 4.10 4.94
CA SER A 106 17.35 4.62 3.72
C SER A 106 16.44 5.81 3.99
N VAL A 107 16.28 6.68 3.00
CA VAL A 107 15.23 7.69 3.02
C VAL A 107 13.92 7.02 2.63
N VAL A 108 12.89 7.12 3.49
CA VAL A 108 11.58 6.52 3.22
C VAL A 108 10.58 7.61 2.86
N PHE A 109 9.95 7.50 1.71
CA PHE A 109 8.87 8.33 1.22
C PHE A 109 7.57 7.55 1.35
N SER A 110 6.80 7.83 2.40
CA SER A 110 5.54 7.15 2.70
C SER A 110 4.38 7.90 2.05
N LEU A 111 3.81 7.33 0.99
CA LEU A 111 2.74 7.95 0.20
C LEU A 111 1.39 7.91 0.92
N ALA A 112 0.69 9.06 0.98
CA ALA A 112 -0.69 9.13 1.44
C ALA A 112 -1.65 9.11 0.23
N TYR A 113 -1.88 7.93 -0.33
CA TYR A 113 -2.79 7.77 -1.47
C TYR A 113 -4.25 8.05 -1.04
N ARG A 114 -5.07 8.53 -1.98
CA ARG A 114 -6.46 8.85 -1.70
C ARG A 114 -7.29 7.57 -1.50
N LEU A 115 -8.15 7.61 -0.49
CA LEU A 115 -8.88 6.44 -0.01
C LEU A 115 -10.23 6.27 -0.72
N ALA A 116 -10.65 5.01 -0.85
CA ALA A 116 -12.01 4.65 -1.19
C ALA A 116 -12.94 4.74 0.04
N PRO A 117 -14.26 4.93 -0.15
CA PRO A 117 -15.00 5.00 -1.44
C PRO A 117 -14.97 6.35 -2.15
N GLU A 118 -14.47 7.42 -1.52
CA GLU A 118 -14.47 8.78 -2.07
C GLU A 118 -13.64 8.86 -3.35
N HIS A 119 -12.55 8.09 -3.38
CA HIS A 119 -11.61 7.97 -4.49
C HIS A 119 -11.40 6.50 -4.86
N ARG A 120 -12.42 5.90 -5.48
CA ARG A 120 -12.35 4.51 -6.00
C ARG A 120 -11.15 4.29 -6.92
N LEU A 121 -10.71 3.04 -7.02
CA LEU A 121 -9.70 2.60 -7.98
C LEU A 121 -10.12 2.98 -9.40
N PRO A 122 -9.19 3.44 -10.26
CA PRO A 122 -7.74 3.39 -10.13
C PRO A 122 -7.08 4.58 -9.41
N THR A 123 -7.81 5.40 -8.64
CA THR A 123 -7.25 6.65 -8.08
C THR A 123 -5.97 6.44 -7.27
N ALA A 124 -5.93 5.45 -6.38
CA ALA A 124 -4.71 5.14 -5.60
C ALA A 124 -3.51 4.72 -6.48
N TYR A 125 -3.75 4.08 -7.63
CA TYR A 125 -2.68 3.72 -8.58
C TYR A 125 -2.15 4.97 -9.27
N ASN A 126 -3.06 5.85 -9.69
CA ASN A 126 -2.72 7.13 -10.30
C ASN A 126 -1.96 8.04 -9.32
N ASP A 127 -2.29 7.97 -8.02
CA ASP A 127 -1.57 8.70 -6.97
C ASP A 127 -0.13 8.24 -6.84
N LEU A 128 0.14 6.94 -6.91
CA LEU A 128 1.52 6.43 -6.93
C LEU A 128 2.26 6.85 -8.20
N LEU A 129 1.60 6.81 -9.36
CA LEU A 129 2.19 7.29 -10.61
C LEU A 129 2.49 8.81 -10.57
N ALA A 130 1.61 9.61 -9.97
CA ALA A 130 1.81 11.05 -9.77
C ALA A 130 2.96 11.30 -8.77
N ALA A 131 3.06 10.52 -7.70
CA ALA A 131 4.17 10.58 -6.75
C ALA A 131 5.52 10.29 -7.44
N PHE A 132 5.57 9.28 -8.33
CA PHE A 132 6.74 9.01 -9.14
C PHE A 132 7.13 10.19 -10.02
N GLN A 133 6.18 10.80 -10.73
CA GLN A 133 6.46 11.99 -11.53
C GLN A 133 6.96 13.16 -10.67
N TRP A 134 6.39 13.34 -9.48
CA TRP A 134 6.82 14.37 -8.53
C TRP A 134 8.25 14.16 -8.05
N LEU A 135 8.67 12.92 -7.76
CA LEU A 135 10.03 12.60 -7.27
C LEU A 135 11.14 13.10 -8.21
N TYR A 136 10.89 13.10 -9.52
CA TYR A 136 11.85 13.58 -10.53
C TYR A 136 11.67 15.06 -10.89
N SER A 137 10.71 15.75 -10.28
CA SER A 137 10.44 17.17 -10.53
C SER A 137 11.44 18.11 -9.84
N PRO A 138 11.57 19.37 -10.30
CA PRO A 138 12.35 20.40 -9.59
C PRO A 138 11.84 20.70 -8.18
N ASN A 139 10.57 20.42 -7.89
CA ASN A 139 9.99 20.64 -6.57
C ASN A 139 10.52 19.62 -5.56
N ALA A 140 10.50 18.33 -5.93
CA ALA A 140 11.06 17.28 -5.09
C ALA A 140 12.54 17.52 -4.79
N ARG A 141 13.35 17.96 -5.76
CA ARG A 141 14.78 18.28 -5.54
C ARG A 141 15.05 19.29 -4.42
N ARG A 142 14.09 20.17 -4.10
CA ARG A 142 14.21 21.13 -2.99
C ARG A 142 13.72 20.59 -1.65
N GLN A 143 12.84 19.59 -1.68
CA GLN A 143 12.16 19.07 -0.50
C GLN A 143 12.77 17.75 0.00
N LEU A 144 13.35 16.94 -0.90
CA LEU A 144 14.05 15.72 -0.53
C LEU A 144 15.38 16.06 0.17
N PRO A 145 15.80 15.25 1.16
CA PRO A 145 17.09 15.45 1.82
C PRO A 145 18.24 15.26 0.81
N ALA A 146 19.32 16.02 0.97
CA ALA A 146 20.48 15.94 0.07
C ALA A 146 21.15 14.54 0.05
N SER A 147 20.89 13.72 1.07
CA SER A 147 21.34 12.33 1.16
C SER A 147 20.50 11.34 0.34
N ALA A 148 19.33 11.72 -0.19
CA ALA A 148 18.46 10.83 -0.96
C ALA A 148 19.09 10.47 -2.33
N ASP A 149 19.34 9.18 -2.55
CA ASP A 149 19.80 8.63 -3.82
C ASP A 149 18.66 7.93 -4.57
N LEU A 150 17.98 8.69 -5.44
CA LEU A 150 16.90 8.13 -6.27
C LEU A 150 17.40 7.08 -7.26
N SER A 151 18.70 7.01 -7.60
CA SER A 151 19.24 5.98 -8.50
C SER A 151 19.27 4.57 -7.87
N ARG A 152 18.97 4.48 -6.58
CA ARG A 152 18.84 3.25 -5.79
C ARG A 152 17.44 3.17 -5.18
N LEU A 153 16.44 3.16 -6.06
CA LEU A 153 15.02 3.16 -5.70
C LEU A 153 14.52 1.76 -5.34
N PHE A 154 13.78 1.67 -4.24
CA PHE A 154 13.04 0.48 -3.84
C PHE A 154 11.57 0.83 -3.64
N LEU A 155 10.67 -0.08 -4.00
CA LEU A 155 9.24 0.04 -3.73
C LEU A 155 8.87 -0.99 -2.67
N ILE A 156 8.25 -0.55 -1.58
CA ILE A 156 7.82 -1.43 -0.50
C ILE A 156 6.35 -1.14 -0.22
N GLY A 157 5.52 -2.18 -0.14
CA GLY A 157 4.13 -1.98 0.24
C GLY A 157 3.53 -3.22 0.85
N ASP A 158 2.70 -3.01 1.86
CA ASP A 158 1.98 -4.06 2.55
C ASP A 158 0.51 -4.06 2.17
N SER A 159 -0.13 -5.24 2.16
CA SER A 159 -1.57 -5.36 1.93
C SER A 159 -2.01 -4.56 0.69
N ALA A 160 -2.95 -3.62 0.82
CA ALA A 160 -3.42 -2.76 -0.27
C ALA A 160 -2.27 -2.00 -0.96
N GLY A 161 -1.25 -1.54 -0.23
CA GLY A 161 -0.10 -0.87 -0.81
C GLY A 161 0.75 -1.76 -1.71
N GLY A 162 0.88 -3.04 -1.36
CA GLY A 162 1.51 -4.03 -2.24
C GLY A 162 0.71 -4.24 -3.54
N ASN A 163 -0.62 -4.20 -3.46
CA ASN A 163 -1.49 -4.23 -4.64
C ASN A 163 -1.35 -2.95 -5.49
N ILE A 164 -1.31 -1.76 -4.86
CA ILE A 164 -1.11 -0.47 -5.52
C ILE A 164 0.19 -0.47 -6.32
N ILE A 165 1.30 -0.92 -5.72
CA ILE A 165 2.60 -1.04 -6.39
C ILE A 165 2.50 -1.95 -7.61
N HIS A 166 1.93 -3.14 -7.45
CA HIS A 166 1.82 -4.10 -8.56
C HIS A 166 0.98 -3.51 -9.71
N ASN A 167 -0.21 -2.97 -9.42
CA ASN A 167 -1.07 -2.39 -10.44
C ASN A 167 -0.45 -1.15 -11.11
N ALA A 168 0.19 -0.25 -10.37
CA ALA A 168 0.84 0.93 -10.94
C ALA A 168 1.99 0.55 -11.89
N LEU A 169 2.81 -0.45 -11.52
CA LEU A 169 3.87 -0.98 -12.38
C LEU A 169 3.30 -1.65 -13.64
N ASN A 170 2.20 -2.40 -13.50
CA ASN A 170 1.51 -3.05 -14.62
C ASN A 170 0.85 -2.03 -15.57
N ILE A 171 0.32 -0.92 -15.04
CA ILE A 171 -0.25 0.18 -15.84
C ILE A 171 0.87 0.91 -16.61
N GLY A 172 2.01 1.11 -15.96
CA GLY A 172 3.21 1.69 -16.58
C GLY A 172 3.80 2.81 -15.74
N ALA A 173 4.92 2.52 -15.07
CA ALA A 173 5.71 3.54 -14.37
C ALA A 173 6.56 4.37 -15.35
N PRO A 174 6.92 5.63 -15.00
CA PRO A 174 7.85 6.45 -15.78
C PRO A 174 9.19 5.75 -16.02
N ALA A 175 9.84 6.04 -17.15
CA ALA A 175 11.12 5.42 -17.52
C ALA A 175 12.20 5.64 -16.45
N GLU A 176 12.26 6.83 -15.87
CA GLU A 176 13.22 7.21 -14.83
C GLU A 176 13.06 6.34 -13.57
N VAL A 177 11.82 5.96 -13.23
CA VAL A 177 11.53 5.02 -12.14
C VAL A 177 12.06 3.63 -12.50
N LEU A 178 11.76 3.13 -13.69
CA LEU A 178 12.17 1.79 -14.12
C LEU A 178 13.70 1.65 -14.21
N GLU A 179 14.40 2.68 -14.67
CA GLU A 179 15.87 2.73 -14.73
C GLU A 179 16.52 2.76 -13.35
N SER A 180 15.86 3.40 -12.39
CA SER A 180 16.38 3.57 -11.02
C SER A 180 15.96 2.46 -10.06
N LEU A 181 14.94 1.68 -10.42
CA LEU A 181 14.38 0.62 -9.59
C LEU A 181 15.41 -0.51 -9.38
N ARG A 182 15.66 -0.84 -8.12
CA ARG A 182 16.58 -1.91 -7.70
C ARG A 182 15.86 -3.08 -7.06
N GLY A 183 14.68 -2.86 -6.50
CA GLY A 183 13.84 -3.94 -6.03
C GLY A 183 12.44 -3.54 -5.61
N VAL A 184 11.58 -4.54 -5.52
CA VAL A 184 10.20 -4.43 -5.05
C VAL A 184 9.99 -5.41 -3.90
N VAL A 185 9.38 -4.95 -2.81
CA VAL A 185 9.03 -5.79 -1.66
C VAL A 185 7.51 -5.69 -1.45
N LEU A 186 6.83 -6.81 -1.65
CA LEU A 186 5.38 -6.92 -1.46
C LEU A 186 5.12 -7.74 -0.20
N LEU A 187 4.66 -7.07 0.86
CA LEU A 187 4.38 -7.68 2.15
C LEU A 187 2.90 -8.07 2.23
N GLN A 188 2.58 -9.35 2.08
CA GLN A 188 1.20 -9.85 2.12
C GLN A 188 0.26 -9.04 1.21
N PRO A 189 0.60 -8.84 -0.09
CA PRO A 189 -0.16 -7.96 -0.96
C PRO A 189 -1.63 -8.38 -1.07
N TYR A 190 -2.50 -7.38 -1.06
CA TYR A 190 -3.95 -7.55 -0.99
C TYR A 190 -4.52 -7.88 -2.37
N TYR A 191 -4.56 -9.17 -2.68
CA TYR A 191 -5.18 -9.70 -3.89
C TYR A 191 -6.58 -10.22 -3.61
N GLY A 192 -7.37 -10.36 -4.67
CA GLY A 192 -8.76 -10.80 -4.65
C GLY A 192 -9.09 -11.69 -5.84
N GLY A 193 -10.37 -12.02 -5.96
CA GLY A 193 -10.91 -12.91 -6.99
C GLY A 193 -12.31 -13.36 -6.59
N GLU A 194 -13.16 -13.68 -7.58
CA GLU A 194 -14.54 -14.07 -7.30
C GLU A 194 -14.61 -15.36 -6.47
N GLU A 195 -13.93 -16.40 -6.94
CA GLU A 195 -13.80 -17.68 -6.25
C GLU A 195 -12.91 -17.58 -5.02
N ARG A 196 -13.33 -18.28 -3.95
CA ARG A 196 -12.55 -18.39 -2.71
C ARG A 196 -11.43 -19.41 -2.85
N THR A 197 -10.27 -19.09 -2.28
CA THR A 197 -9.16 -20.03 -2.14
C THR A 197 -9.34 -20.93 -0.91
N GLU A 198 -8.47 -21.92 -0.76
CA GLU A 198 -8.48 -22.78 0.44
C GLU A 198 -8.16 -21.96 1.69
N SER A 199 -7.13 -21.10 1.64
CA SER A 199 -6.74 -20.22 2.73
C SER A 199 -7.86 -19.28 3.17
N GLU A 200 -8.62 -18.72 2.22
CA GLU A 200 -9.74 -17.83 2.51
C GLU A 200 -10.89 -18.57 3.21
N ASN A 201 -11.18 -19.80 2.81
CA ASN A 201 -12.21 -20.60 3.47
C ASN A 201 -11.76 -21.05 4.86
N ARG A 202 -10.51 -21.52 4.99
CA ARG A 202 -9.97 -22.13 6.22
C ARG A 202 -9.86 -21.15 7.38
N TRP A 203 -9.41 -19.93 7.11
CA TRP A 203 -9.11 -18.93 8.13
C TRP A 203 -10.20 -17.86 8.26
N SER A 204 -11.32 -18.02 7.54
CA SER A 204 -12.44 -17.06 7.54
C SER A 204 -13.10 -16.85 8.91
N ASN A 205 -12.95 -17.80 9.85
CA ASN A 205 -13.90 -17.93 10.96
C ASN A 205 -13.35 -17.77 12.38
N GLU A 206 -12.10 -17.40 12.65
CA GLU A 206 -11.69 -16.87 13.98
C GLU A 206 -10.24 -16.33 13.98
N HIS A 207 -10.06 -15.11 14.55
CA HIS A 207 -8.80 -14.48 14.98
C HIS A 207 -7.86 -13.83 13.94
N ALA A 208 -8.25 -13.70 12.66
CA ALA A 208 -7.47 -12.91 11.70
C ALA A 208 -7.82 -11.41 11.75
N TYR A 209 -6.81 -10.52 11.67
CA TYR A 209 -7.02 -9.07 11.51
C TYR A 209 -7.82 -8.73 10.24
N LEU A 210 -7.68 -9.54 9.18
CA LEU A 210 -8.46 -9.47 7.95
C LEU A 210 -9.42 -10.66 7.88
N THR A 211 -10.73 -10.40 7.89
CA THR A 211 -11.77 -11.41 7.64
C THR A 211 -12.28 -11.32 6.20
N MET A 212 -12.86 -12.41 5.68
CA MET A 212 -13.41 -12.38 4.31
C MET A 212 -14.60 -11.42 4.15
N PRO A 213 -15.56 -11.32 5.10
CA PRO A 213 -16.59 -10.29 5.04
C PRO A 213 -16.01 -8.87 5.00
N PHE A 214 -14.94 -8.59 5.75
CA PHE A 214 -14.26 -7.30 5.68
C PHE A 214 -13.61 -7.05 4.33
N SER A 215 -12.93 -8.08 3.81
CA SER A 215 -12.29 -8.01 2.51
C SER A 215 -13.30 -7.70 1.40
N ASP A 216 -14.48 -8.35 1.44
CA ASP A 216 -15.53 -8.13 0.45
C ASP A 216 -16.11 -6.71 0.50
N VAL A 217 -16.29 -6.17 1.70
CA VAL A 217 -16.69 -4.77 1.87
C VAL A 217 -15.62 -3.87 1.26
N CYS A 218 -14.35 -4.01 1.64
CA CYS A 218 -13.25 -3.18 1.12
C CYS A 218 -13.17 -3.23 -0.41
N TRP A 219 -13.28 -4.42 -1.01
CA TRP A 219 -13.30 -4.54 -2.48
C TRP A 219 -14.51 -3.84 -3.11
N ARG A 220 -15.71 -3.99 -2.54
CA ARG A 220 -16.91 -3.30 -3.03
C ARG A 220 -16.77 -1.77 -2.94
N LEU A 221 -16.10 -1.27 -1.91
CA LEU A 221 -15.87 0.18 -1.74
C LEU A 221 -14.77 0.68 -2.68
N ALA A 222 -13.73 -0.11 -2.91
CA ALA A 222 -12.56 0.30 -3.67
C ALA A 222 -12.71 0.14 -5.19
N LEU A 223 -13.43 -0.87 -5.66
CA LEU A 223 -13.54 -1.14 -7.10
C LEU A 223 -14.27 -0.01 -7.85
N PRO A 224 -14.01 0.16 -9.16
CA PRO A 224 -14.70 1.15 -9.98
C PRO A 224 -16.22 1.04 -9.87
N ASP A 225 -16.89 2.19 -9.78
CA ASP A 225 -18.35 2.25 -9.79
C ASP A 225 -18.83 2.26 -11.25
N THR A 226 -19.29 1.10 -11.71
CA THR A 226 -19.72 0.87 -13.09
C THR A 226 -21.16 0.33 -13.12
N ASP A 227 -21.79 0.35 -14.29
CA ASP A 227 -23.08 -0.31 -14.52
C ASP A 227 -22.93 -1.38 -15.63
N PRO A 228 -22.98 -2.69 -15.32
CA PRO A 228 -23.19 -3.27 -13.99
C PRO A 228 -21.99 -3.05 -13.03
N PRO A 229 -22.20 -3.14 -11.70
CA PRO A 229 -21.14 -2.94 -10.72
C PRO A 229 -19.95 -3.88 -10.91
N SER A 230 -18.75 -3.34 -10.76
CA SER A 230 -17.52 -4.14 -10.79
C SER A 230 -17.52 -5.17 -9.67
N THR A 231 -17.07 -6.40 -9.98
CA THR A 231 -16.96 -7.49 -9.01
C THR A 231 -15.50 -7.81 -8.70
N ARG A 232 -15.25 -8.76 -7.80
CA ARG A 232 -13.89 -9.22 -7.46
C ARG A 232 -13.22 -10.00 -8.61
N GLY A 233 -13.92 -10.19 -9.73
CA GLY A 233 -13.34 -10.64 -11.00
C GLY A 233 -12.59 -9.53 -11.77
N HIS A 234 -12.63 -8.27 -11.31
CA HIS A 234 -11.89 -7.18 -11.94
C HIS A 234 -10.36 -7.40 -11.89
N LEU A 235 -9.65 -7.01 -12.95
CA LEU A 235 -8.19 -7.23 -13.08
C LEU A 235 -7.37 -6.63 -11.94
N PHE A 236 -7.85 -5.55 -11.33
CA PHE A 236 -7.23 -4.91 -10.16
C PHE A 236 -7.13 -5.83 -8.94
N CYS A 237 -8.05 -6.79 -8.80
CA CYS A 237 -7.99 -7.76 -7.71
C CYS A 237 -6.88 -8.80 -7.94
N SER A 238 -6.55 -9.13 -9.19
CA SER A 238 -5.57 -10.17 -9.53
C SER A 238 -4.74 -9.73 -10.75
N PRO A 239 -3.89 -8.71 -10.61
CA PRO A 239 -3.05 -8.24 -11.71
C PRO A 239 -2.09 -9.35 -12.18
N PRO A 240 -1.75 -9.39 -13.49
CA PRO A 240 -0.87 -10.43 -14.02
C PRO A 240 0.54 -10.27 -13.48
N ALA A 241 1.18 -11.36 -13.06
CA ALA A 241 2.56 -11.36 -12.55
C ALA A 241 3.59 -10.76 -13.54
N SER A 242 3.31 -10.83 -14.85
CA SER A 242 4.10 -10.20 -15.91
C SER A 242 4.12 -8.66 -15.84
N GLY A 243 3.20 -8.06 -15.09
CA GLY A 243 3.15 -6.62 -14.82
C GLY A 243 4.23 -6.13 -13.85
N LEU A 244 4.86 -7.04 -13.10
CA LEU A 244 6.01 -6.69 -12.26
C LEU A 244 7.29 -6.65 -13.11
N PRO A 245 8.13 -5.61 -13.03
CA PRO A 245 9.37 -5.51 -13.79
C PRO A 245 10.37 -6.60 -13.36
N ALA A 246 11.29 -6.95 -14.25
CA ALA A 246 12.36 -7.92 -14.02
C ALA A 246 13.50 -7.34 -13.14
N VAL A 247 13.15 -6.95 -11.92
CA VAL A 247 14.06 -6.50 -10.87
C VAL A 247 14.01 -7.47 -9.69
N GLY A 248 14.89 -7.29 -8.69
CA GLY A 248 14.81 -8.04 -7.44
C GLY A 248 13.42 -7.91 -6.82
N LEU A 249 12.77 -9.03 -6.53
CA LEU A 249 11.41 -9.06 -5.97
C LEU A 249 11.40 -9.94 -4.73
N MET A 250 10.88 -9.39 -3.63
CA MET A 250 10.56 -10.14 -2.42
C MET A 250 9.05 -10.14 -2.24
N LEU A 251 8.43 -11.31 -2.29
CA LEU A 251 7.00 -11.50 -2.03
C LEU A 251 6.84 -12.29 -0.73
N VAL A 252 6.26 -11.65 0.28
CA VAL A 252 6.06 -12.27 1.61
C VAL A 252 4.60 -12.71 1.72
N ALA A 253 4.37 -14.01 1.94
CA ALA A 253 3.05 -14.56 2.20
C ALA A 253 2.96 -15.04 3.66
N GLY A 254 2.11 -14.41 4.46
CA GLY A 254 1.95 -14.78 5.87
C GLY A 254 1.37 -16.18 6.02
N GLY A 255 1.97 -17.02 6.88
CA GLY A 255 1.58 -18.42 7.03
C GLY A 255 0.12 -18.64 7.48
N LYS A 256 -0.47 -17.66 8.17
CA LYS A 256 -1.87 -17.64 8.64
C LYS A 256 -2.70 -16.53 7.98
N ASP A 257 -2.20 -15.93 6.91
CA ASP A 257 -2.96 -14.93 6.16
C ASP A 257 -4.09 -15.60 5.37
N VAL A 258 -5.30 -15.04 5.43
CA VAL A 258 -6.46 -15.51 4.64
C VAL A 258 -6.17 -15.41 3.14
N LEU A 259 -5.33 -14.46 2.69
CA LEU A 259 -4.97 -14.24 1.29
C LEU A 259 -3.68 -14.96 0.86
N LYS A 260 -3.11 -15.82 1.71
CA LYS A 260 -1.87 -16.55 1.43
C LYS A 260 -1.87 -17.21 0.06
N ASP A 261 -2.91 -17.97 -0.28
CA ASP A 261 -2.95 -18.69 -1.56
C ASP A 261 -2.97 -17.75 -2.76
N ARG A 262 -3.51 -16.54 -2.62
CA ARG A 262 -3.48 -15.54 -3.70
C ARG A 262 -2.06 -15.03 -3.93
N CYS A 263 -1.28 -14.83 -2.87
CA CYS A 263 0.14 -14.50 -2.98
C CYS A 263 0.93 -15.64 -3.64
N LEU A 264 0.69 -16.89 -3.22
CA LEU A 264 1.36 -18.06 -3.79
C LEU A 264 1.03 -18.27 -5.28
N ARG A 265 -0.18 -17.91 -5.73
CA ARG A 265 -0.51 -17.92 -7.17
C ARG A 265 0.38 -16.95 -7.94
N VAL A 266 0.60 -15.73 -7.45
CA VAL A 266 1.50 -14.77 -8.10
C VAL A 266 2.93 -15.30 -8.14
N ALA A 267 3.42 -15.91 -7.05
CA ALA A 267 4.73 -16.57 -7.02
C ALA A 267 4.85 -17.66 -8.10
N ALA A 268 3.86 -18.55 -8.21
CA ALA A 268 3.85 -19.61 -9.22
C ALA A 268 3.81 -19.07 -10.66
N GLU A 269 3.10 -17.97 -10.91
CA GLU A 269 3.11 -17.32 -12.23
C GLU A 269 4.48 -16.67 -12.54
N LEU A 270 5.17 -16.11 -11.55
CA LEU A 270 6.53 -15.59 -11.72
C LEU A 270 7.53 -16.71 -12.09
N GLU A 271 7.42 -17.88 -11.47
CA GLU A 271 8.25 -19.05 -11.80
C GLU A 271 8.06 -19.49 -13.25
N LYS A 272 6.80 -19.53 -13.73
CA LYS A 272 6.49 -19.83 -15.15
C LYS A 272 7.10 -18.82 -16.11
N LEU A 273 7.31 -17.58 -15.67
CA LEU A 273 8.00 -16.52 -16.44
C LEU A 273 9.54 -16.62 -16.35
N GLY A 274 10.09 -17.69 -15.75
CA GLY A 274 11.52 -17.87 -15.55
C GLY A 274 12.11 -17.02 -14.42
N ARG A 275 11.25 -16.40 -13.60
CA ARG A 275 11.65 -15.60 -12.43
C ARG A 275 11.58 -16.46 -11.17
N GLY A 276 12.42 -17.50 -11.14
CA GLY A 276 12.48 -18.45 -10.03
C GLY A 276 12.69 -17.76 -8.68
N ALA A 277 12.06 -18.29 -7.64
CA ALA A 277 12.14 -17.76 -6.29
C ALA A 277 13.11 -18.60 -5.43
N VAL A 278 13.73 -17.94 -4.44
CA VAL A 278 14.30 -18.64 -3.29
C VAL A 278 13.27 -18.54 -2.18
N GLU A 279 12.70 -19.67 -1.77
CA GLU A 279 11.80 -19.71 -0.63
C GLU A 279 12.60 -19.55 0.67
N LEU A 280 12.20 -18.59 1.50
CA LEU A 280 12.73 -18.39 2.85
C LEU A 280 11.64 -18.83 3.84
N HIS A 281 11.92 -19.89 4.61
CA HIS A 281 11.03 -20.43 5.64
C HIS A 281 11.41 -19.95 7.04
#